data_AF-A0A2I4CBS3-F1
#
_entry.id   AF-A0A2I4CBS3-F1
#
_cell.length_a   1.000
_cell.length_b   1.000
_cell.length_c   1.000
_cell.angle_alpha   90.00
_cell.angle_beta   90.00
_cell.angle_gamma   90.00
#
_symmetry.space_group_name_H-M   'P 1'
#
loop_
_entity.id
_entity.type
_entity.pdbx_description
1 polymer ?
#
loop_
_entity_poly.entity_id
_entity_poly.type
_entity_poly.pdbx_seq_one_letter_code
_entity_poly.pdbx_strand_id
1 'polypeptide(L)'
;MSQLCYNRGCGQTFDPSKNKDDSCLFHPGVPIFHDALKGWSCCKKRTTDFSEFLSIKGCTRGLHSDVKPQEPLRPAVMSEKGDSKLVDNQEIIYQGPKSAELLQRERPRSDEPMTKLPHKVSASLLQALENLGISKTTESEQKEGQSVMYGTRCKNTGCKTIYQGPDTDVEVCTHHPGAPVFHEGYKYWSCCCIKTTDFNAFLDQKGCTTGKHSWVAKQDKKKVACRYDWHQTGSCVVVTIYAKNSIPDSCSIEANRTVLSCQIQFEN
;
A
#
# COMPACT_ATOMS: atom_id res chain seq x y z
N MET A 1 28.09 16.97 36.97
CA MET A 1 27.35 16.91 35.69
C MET A 1 27.59 15.52 35.15
N SER A 2 26.54 14.78 34.80
CA SER A 2 26.68 13.47 34.19
C SER A 2 27.00 13.62 32.70
N GLN A 3 27.96 12.83 32.20
CA GLN A 3 28.31 12.72 30.79
C GLN A 3 27.87 11.37 30.23
N LEU A 4 27.67 11.27 28.91
CA LEU A 4 27.35 10.01 28.24
C LEU A 4 28.64 9.28 27.86
N CYS A 5 28.73 7.98 28.16
CA CYS A 5 29.84 7.14 27.75
C CYS A 5 29.67 6.66 26.30
N TYR A 6 30.62 7.01 25.43
CA TYR A 6 30.65 6.59 24.03
C TYR A 6 31.49 5.33 23.76
N ASN A 7 32.05 4.70 24.80
CA ASN A 7 32.71 3.39 24.66
C ASN A 7 31.70 2.35 24.11
N ARG A 8 32.12 1.60 23.09
CA ARG A 8 31.23 0.70 22.34
C ARG A 8 30.65 -0.40 23.25
N GLY A 9 29.33 -0.50 23.34
CA GLY A 9 28.63 -1.44 24.22
C GLY A 9 28.46 -0.99 25.68
N CYS A 10 28.84 0.24 26.03
CA CYS A 10 28.52 0.84 27.34
C CYS A 10 27.25 1.70 27.28
N GLY A 11 27.30 2.88 26.65
CA GLY A 11 26.15 3.78 26.49
C GLY A 11 25.54 4.36 27.78
N GLN A 12 26.19 4.18 28.93
CA GLN A 12 25.71 4.64 30.24
C GLN A 12 26.11 6.09 30.51
N THR A 13 25.34 6.78 31.35
CA THR A 13 25.73 8.07 31.92
C THR A 13 26.64 7.89 33.13
N PHE A 14 27.68 8.71 33.26
CA PHE A 14 28.68 8.63 34.34
C PHE A 14 29.04 10.02 34.90
N ASP A 15 29.48 10.08 36.15
CA ASP A 15 30.07 11.28 36.76
C ASP A 15 31.60 11.26 36.55
N PRO A 16 32.21 12.26 35.89
CA PRO A 16 33.66 12.29 35.66
C PRO A 16 34.48 12.21 36.95
N SER A 17 34.02 12.87 38.02
CA SER A 17 34.65 12.85 39.35
C SER A 17 34.60 11.51 40.08
N LYS A 18 33.88 10.52 39.55
CA LYS A 18 33.78 9.15 40.11
C LYS A 18 34.24 8.07 39.12
N ASN A 19 34.77 8.47 37.96
CA ASN A 19 35.23 7.56 36.91
C ASN A 19 36.49 6.82 37.39
N LYS A 20 36.41 5.50 37.58
CA LYS A 20 37.53 4.64 37.96
C LYS A 20 37.83 3.66 36.82
N ASP A 21 39.02 3.09 36.83
CA ASP A 21 39.48 2.16 35.80
C ASP A 21 38.66 0.84 35.71
N ASP A 22 37.80 0.56 36.70
CA ASP A 22 36.89 -0.59 36.71
C ASP A 22 35.42 -0.21 36.40
N SER A 23 35.13 1.07 36.14
CA SER A 23 33.75 1.60 36.07
C SER A 23 33.01 1.28 34.77
N CYS A 24 33.70 1.27 33.63
CA CYS A 24 33.08 1.06 32.32
C CYS A 24 33.32 -0.37 31.82
N LEU A 25 32.25 -1.09 31.43
CA LEU A 25 32.32 -2.34 30.67
C LEU A 25 32.04 -2.07 29.20
N PHE A 26 33.00 -2.33 28.31
CA PHE A 26 32.89 -2.03 26.89
C PHE A 26 33.67 -3.02 25.99
N HIS A 27 33.52 -2.84 24.68
CA HIS A 27 34.28 -3.55 23.64
C HIS A 27 35.30 -2.60 23.01
N PRO A 28 36.62 -2.83 23.17
CA PRO A 28 37.64 -2.04 22.50
C PRO A 28 37.75 -2.38 20.99
N GLY A 29 37.23 -3.54 20.59
CA GLY A 29 37.22 -3.99 19.20
C GLY A 29 36.14 -3.35 18.34
N VAL A 30 36.12 -3.76 17.07
CA VAL A 30 35.11 -3.36 16.08
C VAL A 30 34.02 -4.43 15.93
N PRO A 31 32.80 -4.05 15.51
CA PRO A 31 31.81 -5.01 15.03
C PRO A 31 32.37 -5.83 13.87
N ILE A 32 32.10 -7.14 13.89
CA ILE A 32 32.45 -8.08 12.83
C ILE A 32 31.21 -8.88 12.43
N PHE A 33 31.04 -9.05 11.12
CA PHE A 33 29.91 -9.73 10.51
C PHE A 33 30.44 -10.71 9.45
N HIS A 34 30.35 -12.01 9.72
CA HIS A 34 30.87 -13.08 8.86
C HIS A 34 30.01 -14.34 9.04
N ASP A 35 29.73 -15.09 7.98
CA ASP A 35 28.88 -16.31 8.00
C ASP A 35 27.54 -16.14 8.76
N ALA A 36 26.85 -15.02 8.51
CA ALA A 36 25.64 -14.57 9.23
C ALA A 36 25.80 -14.30 10.75
N LEU A 37 26.94 -14.66 11.34
CA LEU A 37 27.32 -14.40 12.72
C LEU A 37 27.79 -12.96 12.91
N LYS A 38 27.38 -12.39 14.04
CA LYS A 38 27.58 -11.01 14.45
C LYS A 38 28.32 -11.01 15.79
N GLY A 39 29.33 -10.17 15.94
CA GLY A 39 30.10 -10.12 17.18
C GLY A 39 31.13 -9.00 17.19
N TRP A 40 32.04 -9.06 18.15
CA TRP A 40 33.11 -8.07 18.34
C TRP A 40 34.48 -8.71 18.15
N SER A 41 35.40 -8.00 17.50
CA SER A 41 36.77 -8.52 17.25
C SER A 41 37.56 -8.78 18.54
N CYS A 42 37.24 -8.07 19.63
CA CYS A 42 37.89 -8.18 20.94
C CYS A 42 37.43 -9.36 21.80
N CYS A 43 36.39 -10.11 21.41
CA CYS A 43 35.97 -11.30 22.16
C CYS A 43 35.47 -12.42 21.24
N LYS A 44 35.23 -13.62 21.79
CA LYS A 44 34.77 -14.79 21.03
C LYS A 44 33.24 -14.94 20.95
N LYS A 45 32.44 -14.08 21.60
CA LYS A 45 30.98 -14.17 21.58
C LYS A 45 30.45 -13.81 20.19
N ARG A 46 29.58 -14.66 19.64
CA ARG A 46 28.94 -14.52 18.33
C ARG A 46 27.46 -14.86 18.47
N THR A 47 26.61 -14.21 17.71
CA THR A 47 25.16 -14.50 17.60
C THR A 47 24.69 -14.32 16.17
N THR A 48 23.63 -15.02 15.78
CA THR A 48 22.92 -14.81 14.51
C THR A 48 21.91 -13.67 14.58
N ASP A 49 21.45 -13.25 15.76
CA ASP A 49 20.48 -12.15 15.92
C ASP A 49 21.16 -10.77 16.06
N PHE A 50 20.52 -9.74 15.52
CA PHE A 50 21.03 -8.36 15.58
C PHE A 50 20.75 -7.69 16.94
N SER A 51 19.62 -8.01 17.58
CA SER A 51 19.24 -7.43 18.88
C SER A 51 20.11 -8.01 20.00
N GLU A 52 20.37 -9.32 19.96
CA GLU A 52 21.33 -9.98 20.84
C GLU A 52 22.75 -9.43 20.63
N PHE A 53 23.16 -9.15 19.39
CA PHE A 53 24.49 -8.57 19.09
C PHE A 53 24.69 -7.21 19.78
N LEU A 54 23.71 -6.32 19.70
CA LEU A 54 23.72 -5.03 20.41
C LEU A 54 23.71 -5.21 21.94
N SER A 55 23.17 -6.32 22.43
CA SER A 55 23.07 -6.67 23.85
C SER A 55 24.30 -7.41 24.39
N ILE A 56 25.32 -7.70 23.57
CA ILE A 56 26.56 -8.35 24.05
C ILE A 56 27.29 -7.39 25.00
N LYS A 57 27.25 -7.71 26.31
CA LYS A 57 28.00 -6.99 27.35
C LYS A 57 29.49 -6.87 26.99
N GLY A 58 30.07 -5.69 27.27
CA GLY A 58 31.49 -5.39 27.09
C GLY A 58 32.42 -6.46 27.67
N CYS A 59 33.50 -6.77 26.96
CA CYS A 59 34.50 -7.77 27.37
C CYS A 59 35.68 -7.19 28.14
N THR A 60 35.83 -5.86 28.15
CA THR A 60 36.97 -5.14 28.76
C THR A 60 36.45 -4.13 29.77
N ARG A 61 37.21 -3.93 30.85
CA ARG A 61 36.96 -2.89 31.85
C ARG A 61 37.94 -1.74 31.64
N GLY A 62 37.51 -0.53 31.98
CA GLY A 62 38.30 0.70 31.87
C GLY A 62 37.53 1.91 32.37
N LEU A 63 38.09 3.09 32.14
CA LEU A 63 37.40 4.38 32.32
C LEU A 63 36.27 4.57 31.28
N HIS A 64 35.19 5.25 31.68
CA HIS A 64 34.23 5.80 30.73
C HIS A 64 34.87 6.92 29.90
N SER A 65 34.45 7.08 28.65
CA SER A 65 34.89 8.16 27.75
C SER A 65 33.70 8.97 27.23
N ASP A 66 33.80 10.29 27.33
CA ASP A 66 32.87 11.28 26.76
C ASP A 66 33.21 11.66 25.31
N VAL A 67 34.32 11.13 24.75
CA VAL A 67 34.74 11.35 23.37
C VAL A 67 34.03 10.35 22.46
N LYS A 68 33.15 10.84 21.58
CA LYS A 68 32.53 10.01 20.52
C LYS A 68 33.62 9.46 19.60
N PRO A 69 33.81 8.11 19.50
CA PRO A 69 34.76 7.55 18.56
C PRO A 69 34.40 7.97 17.13
N GLN A 70 35.38 8.40 16.35
CA GLN A 70 35.17 8.67 14.93
C GLN A 70 34.65 7.39 14.25
N GLU A 71 33.61 7.53 13.45
CA GLU A 71 33.07 6.42 12.67
C GLU A 71 34.10 6.06 11.59
N PRO A 72 34.56 4.79 11.50
CA PRO A 72 35.46 4.40 10.44
C PRO A 72 34.75 4.59 9.09
N LEU A 73 35.33 5.45 8.24
CA LEU A 73 34.87 5.66 6.87
C LEU A 73 34.84 4.31 6.16
N ARG A 74 33.64 3.88 5.73
CA ARG A 74 33.41 2.53 5.19
C ARG A 74 34.11 2.35 3.84
N PRO A 75 35.05 1.39 3.70
CA PRO A 75 35.52 0.94 2.38
C PRO A 75 34.40 0.19 1.64
N ALA A 76 34.42 0.15 0.30
CA ALA A 76 33.34 -0.39 -0.55
C ALA A 76 33.48 -1.93 -0.85
N VAL A 77 32.39 -2.69 -1.23
CA VAL A 77 32.32 -4.20 -1.20
C VAL A 77 31.64 -5.12 -2.31
N MET A 78 32.33 -5.67 -3.34
CA MET A 78 31.92 -6.73 -4.34
C MET A 78 33.10 -7.31 -5.19
N SER A 79 33.11 -8.61 -5.51
CA SER A 79 34.19 -9.37 -6.19
C SER A 79 33.88 -9.77 -7.64
N GLU A 80 34.86 -10.41 -8.33
CA GLU A 80 34.76 -11.76 -8.98
C GLU A 80 36.19 -12.35 -9.23
N LYS A 81 36.32 -13.62 -9.67
CA LYS A 81 37.52 -14.49 -9.45
C LYS A 81 38.49 -14.64 -10.66
N GLY A 82 39.78 -14.82 -10.36
CA GLY A 82 40.85 -15.32 -11.25
C GLY A 82 42.14 -15.65 -10.46
N ASP A 83 42.96 -16.61 -10.90
CA ASP A 83 43.95 -17.30 -10.04
C ASP A 83 45.41 -16.75 -10.06
N SER A 84 46.15 -17.08 -8.99
CA SER A 84 47.63 -17.10 -8.84
C SER A 84 48.46 -15.82 -8.58
N LYS A 85 48.80 -15.65 -7.29
CA LYS A 85 50.11 -15.25 -6.71
C LYS A 85 50.90 -14.07 -7.32
N LEU A 86 50.92 -12.91 -6.63
CA LEU A 86 52.03 -12.46 -5.75
C LEU A 86 51.70 -11.09 -5.12
N VAL A 87 52.52 -10.65 -4.16
CA VAL A 87 52.26 -9.51 -3.27
C VAL A 87 52.64 -8.17 -3.92
N ASP A 88 51.66 -7.27 -4.13
CA ASP A 88 51.85 -5.82 -4.01
C ASP A 88 50.51 -5.08 -3.75
N ASN A 89 50.60 -3.84 -3.28
CA ASN A 89 49.60 -3.09 -2.53
C ASN A 89 48.62 -2.27 -3.39
N GLN A 90 47.74 -2.92 -4.17
CA GLN A 90 46.70 -2.23 -4.94
C GLN A 90 45.28 -2.44 -4.40
N GLU A 91 44.55 -1.34 -4.24
CA GLU A 91 43.22 -1.27 -3.63
C GLU A 91 42.16 -1.99 -4.48
N ILE A 92 41.68 -3.13 -4.00
CA ILE A 92 40.56 -3.84 -4.62
C ILE A 92 39.27 -3.07 -4.28
N ILE A 93 38.83 -2.19 -5.19
CA ILE A 93 37.56 -1.46 -5.10
C ILE A 93 36.41 -2.42 -5.37
N TYR A 94 36.09 -3.08 -4.29
CA TYR A 94 34.94 -3.91 -4.04
C TYR A 94 33.72 -2.87 -4.03
N GLN A 95 32.50 -3.12 -4.56
CA GLN A 95 31.29 -2.22 -4.52
C GLN A 95 30.02 -2.88 -3.91
N GLY A 96 29.40 -2.37 -2.84
CA GLY A 96 28.21 -3.03 -2.27
C GLY A 96 26.97 -3.03 -3.20
N PRO A 97 26.02 -3.99 -3.06
CA PRO A 97 24.75 -3.91 -3.78
C PRO A 97 24.08 -2.56 -3.48
N LYS A 98 23.63 -1.87 -4.53
CA LYS A 98 23.14 -0.48 -4.45
C LYS A 98 22.19 -0.32 -3.27
N SER A 99 22.42 0.69 -2.43
CA SER A 99 21.54 0.95 -1.29
C SER A 99 20.10 1.12 -1.74
N ALA A 100 19.14 0.70 -0.92
CA ALA A 100 17.72 0.84 -1.23
C ALA A 100 17.34 2.31 -1.52
N GLU A 101 18.06 3.28 -0.94
CA GLU A 101 17.93 4.71 -1.22
C GLU A 101 18.40 5.11 -2.63
N LEU A 102 19.50 4.52 -3.14
CA LEU A 102 19.92 4.73 -4.53
C LEU A 102 18.94 4.08 -5.51
N LEU A 103 18.44 2.88 -5.20
CA LEU A 103 17.41 2.22 -6.01
C LEU A 103 16.08 3.00 -6.00
N GLN A 104 15.73 3.67 -4.90
CA GLN A 104 14.59 4.59 -4.83
C GLN A 104 14.82 5.89 -5.61
N ARG A 105 16.05 6.40 -5.67
CA ARG A 105 16.41 7.57 -6.50
C ARG A 105 16.43 7.26 -8.00
N GLU A 106 16.76 6.04 -8.38
CA GLU A 106 16.68 5.54 -9.76
C GLU A 106 15.25 5.18 -10.18
N ARG A 107 14.35 4.88 -9.21
CA ARG A 107 12.95 4.55 -9.48
C ARG A 107 12.22 5.82 -10.00
N PRO A 108 11.63 5.77 -11.21
CA PRO A 108 10.82 6.86 -11.74
C PRO A 108 9.62 7.19 -10.85
N ARG A 109 8.99 8.35 -11.03
CA ARG A 109 7.87 8.71 -10.17
C ARG A 109 6.60 7.91 -10.52
N SER A 110 5.74 7.74 -9.52
CA SER A 110 4.47 7.03 -9.63
C SER A 110 3.39 7.80 -10.41
N ASP A 111 3.52 9.13 -10.51
CA ASP A 111 2.61 10.08 -11.16
C ASP A 111 2.92 10.29 -12.67
N GLU A 112 3.87 9.55 -13.23
CA GLU A 112 4.18 9.60 -14.66
C GLU A 112 2.98 9.19 -15.53
N PRO A 113 2.79 9.83 -16.71
CA PRO A 113 1.66 9.56 -17.58
C PRO A 113 1.63 8.07 -17.98
N MET A 114 0.47 7.45 -17.81
CA MET A 114 0.28 6.05 -18.13
C MET A 114 0.01 5.84 -19.62
N THR A 115 0.54 4.76 -20.17
CA THR A 115 0.32 4.31 -21.54
C THR A 115 -0.66 3.15 -21.54
N LYS A 116 -1.66 3.17 -22.43
CA LYS A 116 -2.57 2.03 -22.62
C LYS A 116 -1.82 0.84 -23.20
N LEU A 117 -1.93 -0.31 -22.55
CA LEU A 117 -1.31 -1.55 -23.01
C LEU A 117 -2.19 -2.25 -24.05
N PRO A 118 -1.61 -2.80 -25.13
CA PRO A 118 -2.36 -3.62 -26.08
C PRO A 118 -2.79 -4.92 -25.39
N HIS A 119 -4.08 -5.27 -25.52
CA HIS A 119 -4.62 -6.52 -24.98
C HIS A 119 -5.06 -7.44 -26.13
N LYS A 120 -5.04 -8.75 -25.88
CA LYS A 120 -5.49 -9.78 -26.83
C LYS A 120 -6.57 -10.64 -26.17
N VAL A 121 -7.72 -10.73 -26.82
CA VAL A 121 -8.85 -11.55 -26.36
C VAL A 121 -8.65 -13.00 -26.83
N SER A 122 -8.96 -13.98 -25.98
CA SER A 122 -8.94 -15.40 -26.36
C SER A 122 -10.25 -15.80 -27.05
N ALA A 123 -10.18 -16.74 -28.00
CA ALA A 123 -11.35 -17.24 -28.72
C ALA A 123 -12.41 -17.83 -27.76
N SER A 124 -11.97 -18.50 -26.69
CA SER A 124 -12.85 -19.06 -25.66
C SER A 124 -13.65 -17.99 -24.90
N LEU A 125 -13.07 -16.80 -24.67
CA LEU A 125 -13.78 -15.70 -24.04
C LEU A 125 -14.79 -15.06 -25.00
N LEU A 126 -14.45 -14.91 -26.28
CA LEU A 126 -15.39 -14.42 -27.30
C LEU A 126 -16.62 -15.34 -27.39
N GLN A 127 -16.42 -16.66 -27.46
CA GLN A 127 -17.51 -17.63 -27.49
C GLN A 127 -18.36 -17.62 -26.20
N ALA A 128 -17.74 -17.41 -25.03
CA ALA A 128 -18.48 -17.28 -23.78
C ALA A 128 -19.36 -16.01 -23.76
N LEU A 129 -18.85 -14.88 -24.24
CA LEU A 129 -19.60 -13.62 -24.33
C LEU A 129 -20.74 -13.67 -25.36
N GLU A 130 -20.54 -14.38 -26.48
CA GLU A 130 -21.56 -14.63 -27.50
C GLU A 130 -22.71 -15.50 -26.93
N ASN A 131 -22.37 -16.62 -26.28
CA ASN A 131 -23.35 -17.50 -25.63
C ASN A 131 -24.19 -16.81 -24.53
N LEU A 132 -23.61 -15.79 -23.87
CA LEU A 132 -24.30 -15.00 -22.84
C LEU A 132 -25.04 -13.78 -23.41
N GLY A 133 -24.96 -13.51 -24.71
CA GLY A 133 -25.55 -12.32 -25.34
C GLY A 133 -24.91 -10.99 -24.91
N ILE A 134 -23.71 -11.03 -24.32
CA ILE A 134 -23.00 -9.86 -23.78
C ILE A 134 -22.31 -9.06 -24.91
N SER A 135 -22.04 -9.71 -26.04
CA SER A 135 -21.43 -9.09 -27.24
C SER A 135 -22.41 -8.21 -28.03
N LYS A 136 -22.76 -7.03 -27.47
CA LYS A 136 -23.11 -5.75 -28.12
C LYS A 136 -23.85 -4.83 -27.13
N THR A 137 -23.10 -3.99 -26.39
CA THR A 137 -23.69 -2.88 -25.60
C THR A 137 -22.92 -1.56 -25.79
N THR A 138 -22.60 -1.24 -27.05
CA THR A 138 -22.35 0.14 -27.49
C THR A 138 -23.64 0.93 -27.78
N GLU A 139 -24.79 0.43 -27.35
CA GLU A 139 -26.08 1.14 -27.31
C GLU A 139 -26.56 1.25 -25.85
N SER A 140 -25.86 2.09 -25.07
CA SER A 140 -26.36 2.59 -23.77
C SER A 140 -26.82 4.05 -23.86
N GLU A 141 -26.68 4.68 -25.02
CA GLU A 141 -27.29 5.96 -25.34
C GLU A 141 -28.66 5.68 -25.98
N GLN A 142 -29.71 6.39 -25.52
CA GLN A 142 -31.11 6.24 -25.95
C GLN A 142 -31.89 5.00 -25.47
N LYS A 143 -32.11 4.89 -24.15
CA LYS A 143 -33.38 4.36 -23.59
C LYS A 143 -34.05 5.35 -22.63
N GLU A 144 -34.24 6.59 -23.07
CA GLU A 144 -35.11 7.57 -22.40
C GLU A 144 -36.62 7.24 -22.56
N GLY A 145 -36.97 6.19 -23.32
CA GLY A 145 -38.35 5.80 -23.61
C GLY A 145 -38.93 4.65 -22.79
N GLN A 146 -38.30 4.19 -21.70
CA GLN A 146 -38.95 3.21 -20.81
C GLN A 146 -40.00 3.91 -19.95
N SER A 147 -41.27 3.77 -20.34
CA SER A 147 -42.43 4.22 -19.57
C SER A 147 -42.38 3.68 -18.14
N VAL A 148 -42.17 4.56 -17.17
CA VAL A 148 -42.17 4.21 -15.75
C VAL A 148 -43.55 3.67 -15.38
N MET A 149 -43.59 2.46 -14.81
CA MET A 149 -44.86 1.84 -14.43
C MET A 149 -45.46 2.55 -13.21
N TYR A 150 -46.78 2.77 -13.23
CA TYR A 150 -47.55 3.19 -12.04
C TYR A 150 -47.22 2.28 -10.85
N GLY A 151 -46.92 2.88 -9.70
CA GLY A 151 -46.47 2.14 -8.51
C GLY A 151 -44.94 2.06 -8.34
N THR A 152 -44.13 2.55 -9.29
CA THR A 152 -42.66 2.55 -9.15
C THR A 152 -42.22 3.50 -8.04
N ARG A 153 -41.52 2.99 -7.02
CA ARG A 153 -40.93 3.82 -5.95
C ARG A 153 -39.69 4.57 -6.43
N CYS A 154 -39.54 5.81 -5.97
CA CYS A 154 -38.33 6.61 -6.16
C CYS A 154 -37.10 5.85 -5.62
N LYS A 155 -36.00 5.89 -6.35
CA LYS A 155 -34.72 5.24 -6.04
C LYS A 155 -33.75 6.15 -5.28
N ASN A 156 -34.08 7.43 -5.13
CA ASN A 156 -33.29 8.35 -4.31
C ASN A 156 -33.42 7.99 -2.82
N THR A 157 -32.30 7.88 -2.12
CA THR A 157 -32.20 7.47 -0.71
C THR A 157 -33.00 8.36 0.24
N GLY A 158 -33.92 7.78 1.00
CA GLY A 158 -34.82 8.49 1.92
C GLY A 158 -36.09 9.06 1.28
N CYS A 159 -36.23 9.02 -0.05
CA CYS A 159 -37.48 9.39 -0.72
C CYS A 159 -38.47 8.21 -0.68
N LYS A 160 -39.71 8.47 -0.27
CA LYS A 160 -40.79 7.46 -0.17
C LYS A 160 -41.86 7.60 -1.27
N THR A 161 -41.74 8.57 -2.17
CA THR A 161 -42.72 8.86 -3.23
C THR A 161 -42.86 7.70 -4.22
N ILE A 162 -44.09 7.48 -4.67
CA ILE A 162 -44.49 6.46 -5.64
C ILE A 162 -44.93 7.18 -6.91
N TYR A 163 -44.41 6.74 -8.06
CA TYR A 163 -44.79 7.27 -9.37
C TYR A 163 -46.27 6.97 -9.66
N GLN A 164 -47.04 8.04 -9.90
CA GLN A 164 -48.48 7.99 -10.22
C GLN A 164 -48.79 8.66 -11.56
N GLY A 165 -47.77 8.91 -12.39
CA GLY A 165 -47.90 9.56 -13.70
C GLY A 165 -47.00 10.80 -13.83
N PRO A 166 -47.08 11.51 -14.97
CA PRO A 166 -46.19 12.65 -15.27
C PRO A 166 -46.23 13.76 -14.22
N ASP A 167 -47.36 13.97 -13.53
CA ASP A 167 -47.48 14.97 -12.47
C ASP A 167 -46.52 14.70 -11.30
N THR A 168 -46.21 13.43 -10.99
CA THR A 168 -45.23 13.05 -9.96
C THR A 168 -43.77 13.31 -10.35
N ASP A 169 -43.48 13.66 -11.62
CA ASP A 169 -42.14 14.14 -12.04
C ASP A 169 -41.95 15.64 -11.77
N VAL A 170 -43.05 16.38 -11.61
CA VAL A 170 -43.05 17.82 -11.28
C VAL A 170 -42.90 18.03 -9.76
N GLU A 171 -43.23 17.02 -8.95
CA GLU A 171 -43.03 17.05 -7.50
C GLU A 171 -41.54 17.11 -7.10
N VAL A 172 -41.26 17.79 -5.99
CA VAL A 172 -39.90 17.98 -5.49
C VAL A 172 -39.46 16.77 -4.65
N CYS A 173 -38.51 16.01 -5.17
CA CYS A 173 -37.92 14.88 -4.46
C CYS A 173 -37.04 15.35 -3.30
N THR A 174 -37.46 15.10 -2.07
CA THR A 174 -36.59 15.23 -0.88
C THR A 174 -35.85 13.93 -0.62
N HIS A 175 -34.52 13.98 -0.61
CA HIS A 175 -33.66 12.80 -0.41
C HIS A 175 -32.33 13.13 0.29
N HIS A 176 -31.59 12.10 0.67
CA HIS A 176 -30.20 12.20 1.12
C HIS A 176 -29.27 11.86 -0.03
N PRO A 177 -28.33 12.73 -0.44
CA PRO A 177 -27.33 12.39 -1.47
C PRO A 177 -26.14 11.58 -0.93
N GLY A 178 -25.96 11.53 0.39
CA GLY A 178 -24.88 10.78 1.04
C GLY A 178 -25.22 9.32 1.30
N ALA A 179 -24.19 8.53 1.61
CA ALA A 179 -24.32 7.15 2.07
C ALA A 179 -24.74 7.07 3.56
N PRO A 180 -25.40 5.97 3.98
CA PRO A 180 -25.67 5.68 5.38
C PRO A 180 -24.36 5.33 6.12
N VAL A 181 -24.22 5.81 7.35
CA VAL A 181 -23.06 5.59 8.21
C VAL A 181 -23.49 5.02 9.55
N PHE A 182 -22.83 3.95 9.97
CA PHE A 182 -23.04 3.26 11.24
C PHE A 182 -21.71 3.24 11.99
N HIS A 183 -21.58 4.03 13.06
CA HIS A 183 -20.34 4.17 13.84
C HIS A 183 -20.67 4.34 15.32
N GLU A 184 -20.00 3.58 16.20
CA GLU A 184 -20.16 3.68 17.68
C GLU A 184 -21.62 3.64 18.15
N GLY A 185 -22.46 2.81 17.51
CA GLY A 185 -23.89 2.68 17.80
C GLY A 185 -24.79 3.76 17.15
N TYR A 186 -24.21 4.89 16.76
CA TYR A 186 -24.90 5.95 16.01
C TYR A 186 -25.12 5.59 14.55
N LYS A 187 -26.20 6.12 14.01
CA LYS A 187 -26.72 5.92 12.66
C LYS A 187 -27.02 7.29 12.08
N TYR A 188 -26.48 7.60 10.90
CA TYR A 188 -26.64 8.91 10.28
C TYR A 188 -26.40 8.86 8.77
N TRP A 189 -26.86 9.88 8.05
CA TRP A 189 -26.52 10.09 6.65
C TRP A 189 -25.30 11.01 6.53
N SER A 190 -24.27 10.59 5.80
CA SER A 190 -23.01 11.35 5.62
C SER A 190 -23.17 12.75 5.02
N CYS A 191 -24.30 13.05 4.38
CA CYS A 191 -24.60 14.35 3.79
C CYS A 191 -25.16 15.40 4.76
N CYS A 192 -25.69 14.99 5.92
CA CYS A 192 -26.29 15.92 6.91
C CYS A 192 -25.93 15.62 8.36
N CYS A 193 -25.32 14.47 8.65
CA CYS A 193 -24.73 14.10 9.94
C CYS A 193 -25.68 14.19 11.17
N ILE A 194 -26.99 14.20 10.95
CA ILE A 194 -28.00 14.07 12.01
C ILE A 194 -27.89 12.65 12.57
N LYS A 195 -27.49 12.52 13.84
CA LYS A 195 -27.23 11.22 14.49
C LYS A 195 -28.46 10.72 15.25
N THR A 196 -28.84 9.47 15.02
CA THR A 196 -29.78 8.73 15.85
C THR A 196 -29.12 7.46 16.41
N THR A 197 -29.60 6.96 17.54
CA THR A 197 -29.26 5.62 18.04
C THR A 197 -30.30 4.59 17.60
N ASP A 198 -31.57 4.99 17.48
CA ASP A 198 -32.65 4.17 16.96
C ASP A 198 -32.60 4.02 15.42
N PHE A 199 -32.94 2.82 14.92
CA PHE A 199 -32.89 2.47 13.50
C PHE A 199 -34.12 2.93 12.71
N ASN A 200 -35.31 2.94 13.31
CA ASN A 200 -36.52 3.44 12.65
C ASN A 200 -36.44 4.97 12.52
N ALA A 201 -35.98 5.67 13.55
CA ALA A 201 -35.70 7.11 13.51
C ALA A 201 -34.68 7.48 12.40
N PHE A 202 -33.71 6.61 12.12
CA PHE A 202 -32.78 6.77 11.00
C PHE A 202 -33.47 6.59 9.63
N LEU A 203 -34.34 5.59 9.48
CA LEU A 203 -35.11 5.36 8.24
C LEU A 203 -36.18 6.42 7.96
N ASP A 204 -36.73 7.03 9.01
CA ASP A 204 -37.73 8.11 8.92
C ASP A 204 -37.11 9.52 8.84
N GLN A 205 -35.78 9.63 8.90
CA GLN A 205 -35.08 10.89 8.79
C GLN A 205 -35.29 11.52 7.39
N LYS A 206 -36.06 12.62 7.34
CA LYS A 206 -36.36 13.38 6.11
C LYS A 206 -35.09 13.73 5.32
N GLY A 207 -35.18 13.63 3.99
CA GLY A 207 -34.10 13.99 3.07
C GLY A 207 -33.61 15.42 3.26
N CYS A 208 -32.29 15.62 3.26
CA CYS A 208 -31.64 16.93 3.44
C CYS A 208 -31.43 17.73 2.15
N THR A 209 -31.75 17.17 0.98
CA THR A 209 -31.57 17.81 -0.33
C THR A 209 -32.83 17.64 -1.18
N THR A 210 -33.16 18.68 -1.95
CA THR A 210 -34.25 18.68 -2.93
C THR A 210 -33.70 18.46 -4.34
N GLY A 211 -34.45 17.72 -5.16
CA GLY A 211 -34.07 17.43 -6.55
C GLY A 211 -35.22 16.81 -7.35
N LYS A 212 -34.90 16.21 -8.50
CA LYS A 212 -35.85 15.45 -9.31
C LYS A 212 -35.95 14.01 -8.81
N HIS A 213 -37.12 13.40 -8.96
CA HIS A 213 -37.28 11.96 -8.71
C HIS A 213 -36.42 11.12 -9.67
N SER A 214 -35.99 9.95 -9.20
CA SER A 214 -35.23 8.99 -10.00
C SER A 214 -35.93 7.64 -9.92
N TRP A 215 -36.57 7.22 -11.02
CA TRP A 215 -37.36 5.99 -11.06
C TRP A 215 -36.55 4.78 -11.55
N VAL A 216 -35.62 5.05 -12.47
CA VAL A 216 -34.60 4.09 -12.90
C VAL A 216 -33.54 3.98 -11.81
N ALA A 217 -33.13 2.75 -11.49
CA ALA A 217 -31.98 2.56 -10.61
C ALA A 217 -30.73 3.09 -11.32
N LYS A 218 -30.03 4.06 -10.72
CA LYS A 218 -28.67 4.37 -11.14
C LYS A 218 -27.88 3.07 -11.06
N GLN A 219 -27.24 2.67 -12.16
CA GLN A 219 -26.28 1.57 -12.15
C GLN A 219 -25.06 2.02 -11.34
N ASP A 220 -25.13 1.82 -10.03
CA ASP A 220 -23.94 1.81 -9.19
C ASP A 220 -23.01 0.73 -9.75
N LYS A 221 -21.97 1.16 -10.47
CA LYS A 221 -20.87 0.31 -10.89
C LYS A 221 -20.11 -0.14 -9.64
N LYS A 222 -20.68 -1.11 -8.93
CA LYS A 222 -20.15 -1.66 -7.68
C LYS A 222 -18.71 -2.09 -7.93
N LYS A 223 -17.77 -1.34 -7.37
CA LYS A 223 -16.35 -1.66 -7.44
C LYS A 223 -16.10 -2.85 -6.50
N VAL A 224 -16.00 -4.04 -7.08
CA VAL A 224 -15.60 -5.25 -6.35
C VAL A 224 -14.08 -5.38 -6.45
N ALA A 225 -13.42 -5.73 -5.35
CA ALA A 225 -12.00 -6.05 -5.37
C ALA A 225 -11.81 -7.42 -6.04
N CYS A 226 -11.26 -7.43 -7.26
CA CYS A 226 -10.86 -8.67 -7.92
C CYS A 226 -9.72 -9.33 -7.16
N ARG A 227 -9.73 -10.67 -7.05
CA ARG A 227 -8.51 -11.41 -6.69
C ARG A 227 -7.50 -11.21 -7.81
N TYR A 228 -6.23 -11.03 -7.45
CA TYR A 228 -5.12 -11.09 -8.38
C TYR A 228 -3.92 -11.76 -7.72
N ASP A 229 -3.08 -12.37 -8.54
CA ASP A 229 -1.81 -12.98 -8.17
C ASP A 229 -0.74 -12.46 -9.14
N TRP A 230 0.52 -12.34 -8.70
CA TRP A 230 1.60 -11.82 -9.56
C TRP A 230 2.93 -12.55 -9.32
N HIS A 231 3.77 -12.57 -10.35
CA HIS A 231 5.16 -13.02 -10.25
C HIS A 231 6.05 -12.21 -11.18
N GLN A 232 7.37 -12.26 -10.96
CA GLN A 232 8.35 -11.60 -11.82
C GLN A 232 9.49 -12.56 -12.20
N THR A 233 10.02 -12.36 -13.40
CA THR A 233 11.30 -12.91 -13.87
C THR A 233 12.33 -11.77 -13.95
N GLY A 234 13.54 -12.04 -14.43
CA GLY A 234 14.57 -11.00 -14.58
C GLY A 234 14.21 -9.85 -15.54
N SER A 235 13.22 -10.03 -16.41
CA SER A 235 12.80 -9.03 -17.42
C SER A 235 11.29 -8.78 -17.53
N CYS A 236 10.45 -9.64 -16.94
CA CYS A 236 8.99 -9.56 -17.08
C CYS A 236 8.29 -9.59 -15.73
N VAL A 237 7.28 -8.72 -15.55
CA VAL A 237 6.29 -8.84 -14.47
C VAL A 237 5.00 -9.38 -15.06
N VAL A 238 4.46 -10.44 -14.47
CA VAL A 238 3.19 -11.07 -14.88
C VAL A 238 2.18 -10.86 -13.76
N VAL A 239 1.03 -10.26 -14.11
CA VAL A 239 -0.09 -10.02 -13.19
C VAL A 239 -1.31 -10.73 -13.74
N THR A 240 -1.86 -11.66 -12.96
CA THR A 240 -3.05 -12.45 -13.28
C THR A 240 -4.22 -11.93 -12.45
N ILE A 241 -5.25 -11.40 -13.09
CA ILE A 241 -6.44 -10.89 -12.42
C ILE A 241 -7.63 -11.82 -12.69
N TYR A 242 -8.30 -12.27 -11.64
CA TYR A 242 -9.42 -13.20 -11.72
C TYR A 242 -10.74 -12.43 -11.77
N ALA A 243 -11.36 -12.41 -12.95
CA ALA A 243 -12.66 -11.81 -13.22
C ALA A 243 -13.45 -12.74 -14.16
N LYS A 244 -14.71 -13.02 -13.82
CA LYS A 244 -15.57 -13.95 -14.58
C LYS A 244 -16.20 -13.21 -15.77
N ASN A 245 -16.04 -13.75 -16.99
CA ASN A 245 -16.64 -13.19 -18.21
C ASN A 245 -16.37 -11.67 -18.34
N SER A 246 -15.09 -11.30 -18.32
CA SER A 246 -14.66 -9.91 -18.54
C SER A 246 -15.04 -9.42 -19.93
N ILE A 247 -15.42 -8.15 -20.04
CA ILE A 247 -15.92 -7.50 -21.26
C ILE A 247 -14.79 -6.63 -21.83
N PRO A 248 -14.01 -7.08 -22.83
CA PRO A 248 -12.74 -6.45 -23.22
C PRO A 248 -12.88 -4.98 -23.62
N ASP A 249 -13.92 -4.65 -24.39
CA ASP A 249 -14.17 -3.31 -24.93
C ASP A 249 -14.45 -2.25 -23.84
N SER A 250 -14.79 -2.69 -22.63
CA SER A 250 -15.04 -1.83 -21.46
C SER A 250 -13.97 -1.94 -20.37
N CYS A 251 -12.88 -2.65 -20.64
CA CYS A 251 -11.70 -2.71 -19.78
C CYS A 251 -10.66 -1.66 -20.21
N SER A 252 -9.96 -1.05 -19.25
CA SER A 252 -8.76 -0.23 -19.51
C SER A 252 -7.58 -0.78 -18.73
N ILE A 253 -6.47 -1.02 -19.42
CA ILE A 253 -5.21 -1.49 -18.84
C ILE A 253 -4.14 -0.46 -19.21
N GLU A 254 -3.62 0.23 -18.20
CA GLU A 254 -2.74 1.38 -18.34
C GLU A 254 -1.52 1.20 -17.43
N ALA A 255 -0.32 1.47 -17.93
CA ALA A 255 0.90 1.34 -17.13
C ALA A 255 1.88 2.49 -17.38
N ASN A 256 2.65 2.83 -16.35
CA ASN A 256 3.87 3.60 -16.47
C ASN A 256 5.06 2.75 -15.98
N ARG A 257 6.24 3.36 -15.79
CA ARG A 257 7.46 2.64 -15.38
C ARG A 257 7.41 2.04 -13.97
N THR A 258 6.39 2.37 -13.17
CA THR A 258 6.30 1.98 -11.75
C THR A 258 4.92 1.53 -11.27
N VAL A 259 3.86 1.79 -12.04
CA VAL A 259 2.45 1.53 -11.70
C VAL A 259 1.76 0.80 -12.86
N LEU A 260 0.93 -0.18 -12.50
CA LEU A 260 -0.06 -0.80 -13.38
C LEU A 260 -1.47 -0.46 -12.84
N SER A 261 -2.33 0.03 -13.71
CA SER A 261 -3.73 0.37 -13.44
C SER A 261 -4.63 -0.50 -14.32
N CYS A 262 -5.43 -1.35 -13.68
CA CYS A 262 -6.35 -2.26 -14.36
C CYS A 262 -7.79 -1.95 -13.95
N GLN A 263 -8.58 -1.45 -14.89
CA GLN A 263 -10.03 -1.31 -14.75
C GLN A 263 -10.67 -2.43 -15.58
N ILE A 264 -11.26 -3.41 -14.90
CA ILE A 264 -11.90 -4.57 -15.54
C ILE A 264 -13.39 -4.54 -15.25
N GLN A 265 -14.20 -4.53 -16.30
CA GLN A 265 -15.64 -4.72 -16.23
C GLN A 265 -15.95 -6.18 -16.59
N PHE A 266 -16.77 -6.83 -15.78
CA PHE A 266 -17.01 -8.28 -15.85
C PHE A 266 -18.40 -8.65 -15.33
N GLU A 267 -18.89 -9.84 -15.69
CA GLU A 267 -20.18 -10.35 -15.22
C GLU A 267 -20.08 -10.81 -13.75
N ASN A 268 -21.03 -10.37 -12.92
CA ASN A 268 -21.03 -10.63 -11.48
C ASN A 268 -22.05 -11.72 -11.09
#